data_AF-A0A6B1H6T8-F1
#
_entry.id   AF-A0A6B1H6T8-F1
#
_cell.length_a   1.000
_cell.length_b   1.000
_cell.length_c   1.000
_cell.angle_alpha   90.00
_cell.angle_beta   90.00
_cell.angle_gamma   90.00
#
_symmetry.space_group_name_H-M   'P 1'
#
loop_
_entity.id
_entity.type
_entity.pdbx_description
1 polymer ?
#
loop_
_entity_poly.entity_id
_entity_poly.type
_entity_poly.pdbx_seq_one_letter_code
_entity_poly.pdbx_strand_id
1 'polypeptide(L)'
;MNPVVARNEIEPLLAELIRQLSAQGRATERVIYQRIRKSLCEARDPCELSRPLNDLSTMANVRPRSSGDVDVLLARILEKAEALTLPDESPLIH
;
A
#
# COMPACT_ATOMS: atom_id res chain seq x y z
N MET A 1 -12.47 -0.36 -8.58
CA MET A 1 -11.84 -0.18 -7.25
C MET A 1 -12.50 0.98 -6.51
N ASN A 2 -12.91 0.82 -5.25
CA ASN A 2 -13.57 1.87 -4.46
C ASN A 2 -12.53 2.60 -3.56
N PRO A 3 -12.36 3.94 -3.67
CA PRO A 3 -11.41 4.70 -2.85
C PRO A 3 -11.59 4.55 -1.34
N VAL A 4 -12.83 4.46 -0.88
CA VAL A 4 -13.13 4.31 0.55
C VAL A 4 -12.64 2.95 1.05
N VAL A 5 -12.89 1.89 0.28
CA VAL A 5 -12.44 0.53 0.63
C VAL A 5 -10.91 0.46 0.60
N ALA A 6 -10.29 0.98 -0.47
CA ALA A 6 -8.83 0.98 -0.59
C ALA A 6 -8.16 1.72 0.58
N ARG A 7 -8.69 2.88 0.97
CA ARG A 7 -8.21 3.62 2.13
C ARG A 7 -8.36 2.81 3.42
N ASN A 8 -9.56 2.27 3.68
CA ASN A 8 -9.82 1.54 4.92
C ASN A 8 -8.93 0.29 5.08
N GLU A 9 -8.60 -0.37 3.97
CA GLU A 9 -7.81 -1.60 3.95
C GLU A 9 -6.30 -1.36 4.00
N ILE A 10 -5.80 -0.32 3.31
CA ILE A 10 -4.37 -0.09 3.10
C ILE A 10 -3.80 0.94 4.09
N GLU A 11 -4.57 1.99 4.43
CA GLU A 11 -4.09 3.12 5.23
C GLU A 11 -3.57 2.72 6.64
N PRO A 12 -4.27 1.85 7.41
CA PRO A 12 -3.80 1.45 8.74
C PRO A 12 -2.50 0.67 8.68
N LEU A 13 -2.33 -0.17 7.65
CA LEU A 13 -1.11 -0.95 7.45
C LEU A 13 0.06 -0.05 7.03
N LEU A 14 -0.19 0.94 6.16
CA LEU A 14 0.80 1.96 5.82
C LEU A 14 1.19 2.79 7.06
N ALA A 15 0.25 3.15 7.92
CA ALA A 15 0.53 3.86 9.16
C ALA A 15 1.46 3.06 10.08
N GLU A 16 1.21 1.76 10.23
CA GLU A 16 2.05 0.86 11.01
C GLU A 16 3.43 0.66 10.38
N LEU A 17 3.51 0.54 9.05
CA LEU A 17 4.79 0.46 8.33
C LEU A 17 5.64 1.71 8.59
N ILE A 18 5.04 2.89 8.46
CA ILE A 18 5.70 4.17 8.74
C ILE A 18 6.21 4.23 10.19
N ARG A 19 5.44 3.70 11.15
CA ARG A 19 5.85 3.63 12.56
C ARG A 19 7.08 2.73 12.75
N GLN A 20 7.09 1.54 12.15
CA GLN A 20 8.23 0.62 12.23
C GLN A 20 9.48 1.18 11.56
N LEU A 21 9.34 1.80 10.38
CA LEU A 21 10.45 2.46 9.69
C LEU A 21 11.04 3.59 10.54
N SER A 22 10.20 4.33 11.28
CA SER A 22 10.65 5.34 12.23
C SER A 22 11.47 4.73 13.38
N ALA A 23 11.01 3.61 13.94
CA ALA A 23 11.72 2.91 15.01
C ALA A 23 13.07 2.34 14.56
N GLN A 24 13.20 1.96 13.28
CA GLN A 24 14.43 1.44 12.68
C GLN A 24 15.37 2.53 12.13
N GLY A 25 15.02 3.82 12.26
CA GLY A 25 15.84 4.91 11.73
C GLY A 25 15.86 5.01 10.19
N ARG A 26 14.91 4.36 9.49
CA ARG A 26 14.80 4.35 8.02
C ARG A 26 14.10 5.60 7.51
N ALA A 27 14.74 6.76 7.71
CA ALA A 27 14.14 8.08 7.45
C ALA A 27 13.69 8.28 5.99
N THR A 28 14.49 7.84 5.02
CA THR A 28 14.17 7.97 3.60
C THR A 28 12.91 7.17 3.23
N GLU A 29 12.86 5.90 3.60
CA GLU A 29 11.71 5.04 3.34
C GLU A 29 10.46 5.58 4.02
N ARG A 30 10.57 6.03 5.28
CA ARG A 30 9.48 6.65 6.03
C ARG A 30 8.85 7.82 5.26
N VAL A 31 9.67 8.73 4.72
CA VAL A 31 9.18 9.89 3.94
C VAL A 31 8.45 9.44 2.68
N ILE A 32 8.96 8.42 2.00
CA ILE A 32 8.33 7.92 0.77
C ILE A 32 6.97 7.28 1.09
N TYR A 33 6.90 6.38 2.06
CA TYR A 33 5.62 5.77 2.46
C TYR A 33 4.62 6.77 3.04
N GLN A 34 5.09 7.84 3.69
CA GLN A 34 4.23 8.96 4.10
C GLN A 34 3.60 9.68 2.91
N ARG A 35 4.34 9.90 1.82
CA ARG A 35 3.79 10.50 0.59
C ARG A 35 2.77 9.57 -0.06
N ILE A 36 3.06 8.28 -0.13
CA ILE A 36 2.12 7.27 -0.66
C ILE A 36 0.83 7.26 0.15
N ARG A 37 0.93 7.20 1.49
CA ARG A 37 -0.24 7.26 2.39
C ARG A 37 -1.04 8.53 2.21
N LYS A 38 -0.38 9.69 2.05
CA LYS A 38 -1.06 10.97 1.79
C LYS A 38 -1.86 10.91 0.49
N SER A 39 -1.22 10.51 -0.61
CA SER A 39 -1.88 10.37 -1.92
C SER A 39 -3.05 9.37 -1.88
N LEU A 40 -2.89 8.25 -1.17
CA LEU A 40 -3.97 7.28 -0.97
C LEU A 40 -5.17 7.89 -0.25
N CYS A 41 -4.94 8.68 0.81
CA CYS A 41 -6.00 9.33 1.57
C CYS A 41 -6.69 10.46 0.82
N GLU A 42 -5.97 11.14 -0.07
CA GLU A 42 -6.47 12.26 -0.87
C GLU A 42 -7.25 11.79 -2.11
N ALA A 43 -7.01 10.56 -2.59
CA ALA A 43 -7.70 10.01 -3.75
C ALA A 43 -9.22 9.93 -3.54
N ARG A 44 -9.97 10.53 -4.45
CA ARG A 44 -11.44 10.64 -4.45
C ARG A 44 -12.10 9.72 -5.45
N ASP A 45 -11.33 9.24 -6.43
CA ASP A 45 -11.80 8.34 -7.48
C ASP A 45 -10.80 7.21 -7.79
N PRO A 46 -11.24 6.17 -8.53
CA PRO A 46 -10.40 5.00 -8.79
C PRO A 46 -9.16 5.30 -9.63
N CYS A 47 -9.20 6.31 -10.50
CA CYS A 47 -8.07 6.70 -11.33
C CYS A 47 -6.97 7.34 -10.47
N GLU A 48 -7.35 8.17 -9.50
CA GLU A 48 -6.41 8.78 -8.56
C GLU A 48 -5.69 7.76 -7.67
N LEU A 49 -6.30 6.60 -7.41
CA LEU A 49 -5.69 5.52 -6.63
C LEU A 49 -4.60 4.76 -7.39
N SER A 50 -4.63 4.78 -8.73
CA SER A 50 -3.63 4.05 -9.54
C SER A 50 -2.20 4.50 -9.23
N ARG A 51 -2.01 5.80 -8.95
CA ARG A 51 -0.72 6.39 -8.64
C ARG A 51 -0.14 5.91 -7.30
N PRO A 52 -0.81 6.09 -6.13
CA PRO A 52 -0.28 5.59 -4.86
C PRO A 52 -0.09 4.08 -4.84
N LEU A 53 -0.93 3.29 -5.53
CA LEU A 53 -0.71 1.85 -5.63
C LEU A 53 0.51 1.49 -6.48
N ASN A 54 0.75 2.17 -7.59
CA ASN A 54 1.93 1.95 -8.41
C ASN A 54 3.22 2.39 -7.68
N ASP A 55 3.17 3.54 -6.99
CA ASP A 55 4.29 4.02 -6.15
C ASP A 55 4.62 3.01 -5.04
N LEU A 56 3.60 2.40 -4.43
CA LEU A 56 3.75 1.33 -3.43
C LEU A 56 4.48 0.11 -4.01
N SER A 57 3.98 -0.43 -5.13
CA SER A 57 4.58 -1.60 -5.80
C SER A 57 6.00 -1.31 -6.27
N THR A 58 6.22 -0.14 -6.85
CA THR A 58 7.56 0.31 -7.29
C THR A 58 8.52 0.36 -6.11
N MET A 59 8.12 1.01 -5.00
CA MET A 59 8.99 1.10 -3.83
C MET A 59 9.29 -0.26 -3.20
N ALA A 60 8.31 -1.15 -3.16
CA ALA A 60 8.54 -2.49 -2.63
C ALA A 60 9.55 -3.29 -3.46
N ASN A 61 9.58 -3.09 -4.78
CA ASN A 61 10.52 -3.77 -5.67
C ASN A 61 11.95 -3.20 -5.63
N VAL A 62 12.11 -1.88 -5.45
CA VAL A 62 13.44 -1.25 -5.45
C VAL A 62 14.11 -1.22 -4.07
N ARG A 63 13.32 -1.42 -3.01
CA ARG A 63 13.82 -1.39 -1.62
C ARG A 63 14.73 -2.59 -1.34
N PRO A 64 15.83 -2.41 -0.60
CA PRO A 64 16.61 -3.54 -0.07
C PRO A 64 15.75 -4.38 0.87
N ARG A 65 15.65 -5.69 0.60
CA ARG A 65 14.93 -6.61 1.48
C ARG A 65 15.51 -6.55 2.89
N SER A 66 14.63 -6.62 3.88
CA SER A 66 15.00 -6.60 5.28
C SER A 66 14.43 -7.82 5.99
N SER A 67 15.26 -8.58 6.70
CA SER A 67 14.71 -9.64 7.55
C SER A 67 13.90 -8.99 8.68
N GLY A 68 12.60 -9.26 8.77
CA GLY A 68 11.76 -8.89 9.90
C GLY A 68 10.36 -8.37 9.57
N ASP A 69 9.70 -7.82 10.59
CA ASP A 69 8.29 -7.41 10.58
C ASP A 69 7.92 -6.41 9.47
N VAL A 70 8.88 -5.60 9.02
CA VAL A 70 8.69 -4.61 7.96
C VAL A 70 8.41 -5.27 6.61
N ASP A 71 9.10 -6.36 6.28
CA ASP A 71 8.90 -7.09 5.02
C ASP A 71 7.58 -7.87 5.04
N VAL A 72 7.21 -8.44 6.20
CA VAL A 72 5.92 -9.12 6.40
C VAL A 72 4.76 -8.13 6.22
N LEU A 73 4.87 -6.96 6.83
CA LEU A 73 3.85 -5.94 6.73
C LEU A 73 3.75 -5.40 5.31
N LEU A 74 4.88 -5.14 4.64
CA LEU A 74 4.89 -4.68 3.26
C LEU A 74 4.25 -5.71 2.31
N ALA A 75 4.57 -6.99 2.45
CA ALA A 75 3.94 -8.05 1.66
C ALA A 75 2.42 -8.07 1.84
N ARG A 76 1.93 -7.89 3.07
CA ARG A 76 0.49 -7.80 3.36
C ARG A 76 -0.18 -6.57 2.73
N ILE A 77 0.52 -5.44 2.68
CA ILE A 77 0.01 -4.23 2.01
C ILE A 77 -0.10 -4.49 0.50
N LEU A 78 0.90 -5.13 -0.11
CA LEU A 78 0.89 -5.46 -1.54
C LEU A 78 -0.23 -6.45 -1.89
N GLU A 79 -0.43 -7.49 -1.07
CA GLU A 79 -1.51 -8.45 -1.26
C GLU A 79 -2.88 -7.76 -1.26
N LYS A 80 -3.11 -6.83 -0.33
CA LYS A 80 -4.35 -6.04 -0.30
C LYS A 80 -4.47 -5.11 -1.49
N ALA A 81 -3.39 -4.44 -1.89
CA ALA A 81 -3.37 -3.58 -3.06
C ALA A 81 -3.72 -4.36 -4.34
N GLU A 82 -3.16 -5.56 -4.50
CA GLU A 82 -3.43 -6.44 -5.64
C GLU A 82 -4.89 -6.92 -5.64
N ALA A 83 -5.40 -7.42 -4.52
CA ALA A 83 -6.78 -7.85 -4.37
C ALA A 83 -7.81 -6.75 -4.70
N LEU A 84 -7.47 -5.48 -4.46
CA LEU A 84 -8.33 -4.34 -4.80
C LEU A 84 -8.29 -3.95 -6.28
N THR A 85 -7.24 -4.35 -7.00
CA THR A 85 -7.04 -4.09 -8.43
C THR A 85 -7.55 -5.23 -9.32
N LEU A 86 -7.65 -6.45 -8.79
CA LEU A 86 -8.23 -7.56 -9.51
C LEU A 86 -9.73 -7.29 -9.75
N PRO A 87 -10.25 -7.52 -10.97
CA PRO A 87 -11.68 -7.53 -11.18
C PRO A 87 -12.30 -8.60 -10.28
N ASP A 88 -13.45 -8.30 -9.69
CA ASP A 88 -14.24 -9.28 -8.96
C ASP A 88 -14.63 -10.39 -9.96
N GLU A 89 -13.85 -11.46 -10.04
CA GLU A 89 -14.23 -12.68 -10.73
C GLU A 89 -15.30 -13.37 -9.88
N SER A 90 -16.49 -12.75 -9.81
CA SER A 90 -17.71 -13.45 -9.51
C SER A 90 -17.87 -14.53 -10.59
N PRO A 91 -17.89 -15.83 -10.25
CA PRO A 91 -18.15 -16.86 -11.25
C PRO A 91 -19.55 -16.61 -11.80
N LEU A 92 -19.63 -16.32 -13.09
CA LEU A 92 -20.87 -16.32 -13.86
C LEU A 92 -21.45 -17.74 -13.76
N ILE A 93 -22.37 -17.96 -12.83
CA ILE A 93 -23.26 -19.12 -12.87
C ILE A 93 -24.22 -18.85 -14.03
N HIS A 94 -23.93 -19.48 -15.18
CA HIS A 94 -24.83 -19.60 -16.33
C HIS A 94 -25.96 -20.59 -16.05
#